data_AF-A0AAJ2LU66-F1
#
_entry.id   AF-A0AAJ2LU66-F1
#
_cell.length_a   1.000
_cell.length_b   1.000
_cell.length_c   1.000
_cell.angle_alpha   90.00
_cell.angle_beta   90.00
_cell.angle_gamma   90.00
#
_symmetry.space_group_name_H-M   'P 1'
#
loop_
_entity.id
_entity.type
_entity.pdbx_description
1 polymer ?
#
loop_
_entity_poly.entity_id
_entity_poly.type
_entity_poly.pdbx_seq_one_letter_code
_entity_poly.pdbx_strand_id
1 'polypeptide(L)'
;MNFDDGTYQTLATILGYQPGEGALSALLAVDRRTIELAIAASRGGNLKANQYLRNIFFLRTQAGETVLEQAGLGGCPLSLLIGAVRKTGHVFFEYLLPAALGSENHRKKLHELTAEQHIPAVEPPAKTFESVHVYGAQAAACFAQDQTSAGYHTIRIEVAQKKQGHFDWKNKIAIQLSAGELTQVYACLTLYLPRAHGLGHGRNREKKFSFERQSQKIYLNVTAGRHAAGVPITAGDLHPVRALFLRQLVENSPHLRASDIDDSVRASAALAAA
;
A
#
# COMPACT_ATOMS: atom_id res chain seq x y z
N MET A 1 -12.48 10.77 7.38
CA MET A 1 -13.08 10.81 8.73
C MET A 1 -12.14 10.03 9.63
N ASN A 2 -11.45 10.70 10.56
CA ASN A 2 -10.42 10.06 11.37
C ASN A 2 -11.06 9.08 12.34
N PHE A 3 -10.47 7.90 12.48
CA PHE A 3 -10.84 6.96 13.53
C PHE A 3 -10.23 7.44 14.83
N ASP A 4 -11.08 7.82 15.78
CA ASP A 4 -10.72 8.38 17.07
C ASP A 4 -11.15 7.45 18.21
N ASP A 5 -10.71 7.77 19.42
CA ASP A 5 -11.05 7.00 20.62
C ASP A 5 -12.57 6.91 20.83
N GLY A 6 -13.34 7.92 20.41
CA GLY A 6 -14.81 7.90 20.46
C GLY A 6 -15.42 6.83 19.55
N THR A 7 -14.88 6.66 18.34
CA THR A 7 -15.32 5.61 17.42
C THR A 7 -14.96 4.22 17.94
N TYR A 8 -13.77 4.07 18.55
CA TYR A 8 -13.34 2.82 19.17
C TYR A 8 -14.18 2.44 20.38
N GLN A 9 -14.49 3.39 21.26
CA GLN A 9 -15.41 3.21 22.40
C GLN A 9 -16.80 2.75 21.94
N THR A 10 -17.33 3.38 20.90
CA THR A 10 -18.63 3.04 20.32
C THR A 10 -18.63 1.61 19.75
N LEU A 11 -17.60 1.25 18.98
CA LEU A 11 -17.48 -0.10 18.43
C LEU A 11 -17.24 -1.15 19.50
N ALA A 12 -16.38 -0.89 20.48
CA ALA A 12 -16.14 -1.80 21.59
C ALA A 12 -17.46 -2.06 22.35
N THR A 13 -18.24 -1.02 22.62
CA THR A 13 -19.57 -1.13 23.25
C THR A 13 -20.54 -1.97 22.41
N ILE A 14 -20.67 -1.68 21.11
CA ILE A 14 -21.53 -2.45 20.17
C ILE A 14 -21.13 -3.93 20.13
N LEU A 15 -19.83 -4.20 20.24
CA LEU A 15 -19.29 -5.54 20.15
C LEU A 15 -19.27 -6.29 21.48
N GLY A 16 -19.60 -5.62 22.60
CA GLY A 16 -19.74 -6.19 23.94
C GLY A 16 -18.47 -6.14 24.81
N TYR A 17 -17.56 -5.21 24.53
CA TYR A 17 -16.27 -5.09 25.22
C TYR A 17 -16.12 -3.75 25.94
N GLN A 18 -15.43 -3.76 27.09
CA GLN A 18 -14.93 -2.56 27.74
C GLN A 18 -13.49 -2.31 27.26
N PRO A 19 -13.25 -1.29 26.44
CA PRO A 19 -11.91 -1.01 25.92
C PRO A 19 -10.99 -0.45 27.01
N GLY A 20 -9.75 -0.93 27.05
CA GLY A 20 -8.72 -0.37 27.92
C GLY A 20 -8.24 1.00 27.45
N GLU A 21 -7.78 1.84 28.37
CA GLU A 21 -7.21 3.15 28.06
C GLU A 21 -5.99 3.01 27.12
N GLY A 22 -5.95 3.77 26.03
CA GLY A 22 -4.87 3.71 25.03
C GLY A 22 -4.83 2.45 24.14
N ALA A 23 -5.80 1.53 24.26
CA ALA A 23 -5.83 0.29 23.50
C ALA A 23 -5.91 0.53 21.98
N LEU A 24 -6.62 1.58 21.55
CA LEU A 24 -6.68 1.95 20.14
C LEU A 24 -5.31 2.40 19.62
N SER A 25 -4.66 3.32 20.32
CA SER A 25 -3.34 3.84 19.94
C SER A 25 -2.31 2.73 19.80
N ALA A 26 -2.33 1.75 20.71
CA ALA A 26 -1.47 0.57 20.64
C ALA A 26 -1.77 -0.32 19.42
N LEU A 27 -3.05 -0.54 19.09
CA LEU A 27 -3.46 -1.31 17.91
C LEU A 27 -3.09 -0.59 16.60
N LEU A 28 -3.35 0.71 16.51
CA LEU A 28 -3.01 1.52 15.34
C LEU A 28 -1.49 1.65 15.16
N ALA A 29 -0.70 1.66 16.24
CA ALA A 29 0.75 1.65 16.16
C ALA A 29 1.29 0.37 15.50
N VAL A 30 0.54 -0.74 15.57
CA VAL A 30 0.93 -2.02 14.96
C VAL A 30 0.53 -2.11 13.48
N ASP A 31 -0.72 -1.78 13.13
CA ASP A 31 -1.21 -1.89 11.74
C ASP A 31 -2.37 -0.93 11.44
N ARG A 32 -2.09 0.38 11.53
CA ARG A 32 -3.06 1.47 11.28
C ARG A 32 -3.89 1.24 10.01
N ARG A 33 -3.25 0.96 8.88
CA ARG A 33 -3.91 0.88 7.57
C ARG A 33 -4.88 -0.30 7.50
N THR A 34 -4.49 -1.49 7.96
CA THR A 34 -5.38 -2.67 7.93
C THR A 34 -6.57 -2.49 8.85
N ILE A 35 -6.35 -1.88 10.03
CA ILE A 35 -7.41 -1.60 10.99
C ILE A 35 -8.40 -0.57 10.42
N GLU A 36 -7.91 0.53 9.84
CA GLU A 36 -8.75 1.55 9.18
C GLU A 36 -9.59 0.96 8.03
N LEU A 37 -9.01 0.10 7.20
CA LEU A 37 -9.73 -0.61 6.13
C LEU A 37 -10.80 -1.56 6.68
N ALA A 38 -10.48 -2.32 7.73
CA ALA A 38 -11.45 -3.21 8.37
C ALA A 38 -12.61 -2.42 9.00
N ILE A 39 -12.34 -1.24 9.57
CA ILE A 39 -13.38 -0.35 10.10
C ILE A 39 -14.29 0.16 8.99
N ALA A 40 -13.71 0.62 7.87
CA ALA A 40 -14.50 1.07 6.73
C ALA A 40 -15.40 -0.05 6.20
N ALA A 41 -14.87 -1.27 6.08
CA ALA A 41 -15.63 -2.44 5.65
C ALA A 41 -16.72 -2.85 6.66
N SER A 42 -16.42 -2.76 7.96
CA SER A 42 -17.34 -3.04 9.08
C SER A 42 -18.58 -2.13 9.03
N ARG A 43 -18.39 -0.83 8.78
CA ARG A 43 -19.47 0.15 8.60
C ARG A 43 -20.38 -0.18 7.39
N GLY A 44 -19.82 -0.82 6.37
CA GLY A 44 -20.56 -1.37 5.23
C GLY A 44 -21.24 -2.71 5.51
N GLY A 45 -21.27 -3.18 6.75
CA GLY A 45 -21.90 -4.46 7.14
C GLY A 45 -21.04 -5.69 6.87
N ASN A 46 -19.75 -5.56 6.60
CA ASN A 46 -18.89 -6.69 6.31
C ASN A 46 -18.65 -7.56 7.57
N LEU A 47 -19.25 -8.75 7.59
CA LEU A 47 -19.17 -9.70 8.71
C LEU A 47 -17.74 -10.16 9.02
N LYS A 48 -16.88 -10.35 8.01
CA LYS A 48 -15.49 -10.77 8.21
C LYS A 48 -14.68 -9.65 8.85
N ALA A 49 -14.93 -8.40 8.46
CA ALA A 49 -14.28 -7.24 9.06
C ALA A 49 -14.74 -7.05 10.51
N ASN A 50 -16.04 -7.22 10.80
CA ASN A 50 -16.57 -7.21 12.16
C ASN A 50 -15.89 -8.28 13.03
N GLN A 51 -15.76 -9.51 12.51
CA GLN A 51 -15.13 -10.60 13.23
C GLN A 51 -13.64 -10.33 13.50
N TYR A 52 -12.92 -9.82 12.50
CA TYR A 52 -11.51 -9.44 12.65
C TYR A 52 -11.31 -8.36 13.72
N LEU A 53 -12.13 -7.29 13.68
CA LEU A 53 -12.06 -6.20 14.66
C LEU A 53 -12.40 -6.70 16.07
N ARG A 54 -13.44 -7.52 16.23
CA ARG A 54 -13.77 -8.17 17.52
C ARG A 54 -12.57 -8.90 18.10
N ASN A 55 -11.94 -9.72 17.25
CA ASN A 55 -10.83 -10.55 17.64
C ASN A 55 -9.62 -9.73 18.10
N ILE A 56 -9.19 -8.70 17.35
CA ILE A 56 -8.03 -7.90 17.74
C ILE A 56 -8.33 -6.95 18.91
N PHE A 57 -9.58 -6.50 19.06
CA PHE A 57 -9.99 -5.67 20.20
C PHE A 57 -10.03 -6.48 21.48
N PHE A 58 -10.51 -7.73 21.42
CA PHE A 58 -10.50 -8.64 22.56
C PHE A 58 -9.10 -8.80 23.16
N LEU A 59 -8.05 -8.92 22.32
CA LEU A 59 -6.66 -9.06 22.77
C LEU A 59 -6.15 -7.89 23.64
N ARG A 60 -6.86 -6.75 23.64
CA ARG A 60 -6.52 -5.56 24.42
C ARG A 60 -7.51 -5.26 25.54
N THR A 61 -8.41 -6.18 25.81
CA THR A 61 -9.24 -6.15 27.02
C THR A 61 -8.50 -6.83 28.16
N GLN A 62 -8.80 -6.45 29.40
CA GLN A 62 -8.27 -7.12 30.59
C GLN A 62 -8.55 -8.64 30.56
N ALA A 63 -9.75 -9.02 30.11
CA ALA A 63 -10.13 -10.43 29.94
C ALA A 63 -9.25 -11.13 28.88
N GLY A 64 -8.97 -10.48 27.76
CA GLY A 64 -8.10 -11.02 26.72
C GLY A 64 -6.65 -11.17 27.17
N GLU A 65 -6.11 -10.20 27.92
CA GLU A 65 -4.77 -10.28 28.50
C GLU A 65 -4.66 -11.45 29.49
N THR A 66 -5.67 -11.64 30.35
CA THR A 66 -5.73 -12.80 31.26
C THR A 66 -5.79 -14.12 30.49
N VAL A 67 -6.61 -14.20 29.43
CA VAL A 67 -6.70 -15.40 28.57
C VAL A 67 -5.36 -15.69 27.87
N LEU A 68 -4.64 -14.66 27.42
CA LEU A 68 -3.33 -14.81 26.81
C LEU A 68 -2.28 -15.30 27.82
N GLU A 69 -2.25 -14.74 29.02
CA GLU A 69 -1.38 -15.22 30.10
C GLU A 69 -1.63 -16.70 30.42
N GLN A 70 -2.90 -17.08 30.60
CA GLN A 70 -3.31 -18.47 30.87
C GLN A 70 -2.98 -19.43 29.71
N ALA A 71 -2.95 -18.91 28.48
CA ALA A 71 -2.55 -19.67 27.30
C ALA A 71 -1.03 -19.72 27.08
N GLY A 72 -0.22 -19.05 27.92
CA GLY A 72 1.25 -19.01 27.78
C GLY A 72 1.77 -17.94 26.83
N LEU A 73 0.94 -16.94 26.49
CA LEU A 73 1.22 -15.88 25.52
C LEU A 73 1.30 -14.47 26.14
N GLY A 74 1.32 -14.33 27.47
CA GLY A 74 1.31 -13.02 28.16
C GLY A 74 2.46 -12.07 27.78
N GLY A 75 3.60 -12.61 27.35
CA GLY A 75 4.76 -11.83 26.85
C GLY A 75 4.84 -11.72 25.32
N CYS A 76 3.84 -12.24 24.60
CA CYS A 76 3.87 -12.27 23.14
C CYS A 76 3.64 -10.85 22.59
N PRO A 77 4.52 -10.34 21.70
CA PRO A 77 4.31 -9.05 21.05
C PRO A 77 2.95 -8.97 20.36
N LEU A 78 2.24 -7.86 20.55
CA LEU A 78 0.92 -7.62 19.96
C LEU A 78 0.91 -7.77 18.44
N SER A 79 2.02 -7.45 17.76
CA SER A 79 2.21 -7.67 16.33
C SER A 79 2.13 -9.14 15.92
N LEU A 80 2.66 -10.07 16.73
CA LEU A 80 2.58 -11.51 16.48
C LEU A 80 1.15 -12.01 16.66
N LEU A 81 0.48 -11.55 17.73
CA LEU A 81 -0.91 -11.92 18.00
C LEU A 81 -1.86 -11.43 16.91
N ILE A 82 -1.75 -10.17 16.49
CA ILE A 82 -2.53 -9.62 15.37
C ILE A 82 -2.21 -10.36 14.07
N GLY A 83 -0.94 -10.70 13.83
CA GLY A 83 -0.53 -11.50 12.68
C GLY A 83 -1.19 -12.89 12.66
N ALA A 84 -1.22 -13.57 13.79
CA ALA A 84 -1.87 -14.88 13.95
C ALA A 84 -3.39 -14.79 13.71
N VAL A 85 -4.05 -13.80 14.30
CA VAL A 85 -5.50 -13.53 14.10
C VAL A 85 -5.81 -13.20 12.64
N ARG A 86 -4.95 -12.44 11.95
CA ARG A 86 -5.15 -12.12 10.52
C ARG A 86 -5.05 -13.37 9.64
N LYS A 87 -4.08 -14.25 9.88
CA LYS A 87 -3.84 -15.46 9.07
C LYS A 87 -4.95 -16.50 9.27
N THR A 88 -5.40 -16.66 10.51
CA THR A 88 -6.28 -17.78 10.90
C THR A 88 -7.72 -17.35 11.18
N GLY A 89 -7.98 -16.05 11.35
CA GLY A 89 -9.31 -15.51 11.58
C GLY A 89 -9.89 -15.97 12.92
N HIS A 90 -11.04 -16.66 12.87
CA HIS A 90 -11.71 -17.20 14.05
C HIS A 90 -10.96 -18.41 14.64
N VAL A 91 -10.21 -19.13 13.80
CA VAL A 91 -9.49 -20.35 14.18
C VAL A 91 -8.46 -20.09 15.28
N PHE A 92 -7.85 -18.89 15.35
CA PHE A 92 -6.98 -18.52 16.48
C PHE A 92 -7.69 -18.69 17.83
N PHE A 93 -8.95 -18.26 17.92
CA PHE A 93 -9.72 -18.26 19.16
C PHE A 93 -10.26 -19.63 19.52
N GLU A 94 -10.44 -20.50 18.53
CA GLU A 94 -10.73 -21.92 18.75
C GLU A 94 -9.58 -22.64 19.45
N TYR A 95 -8.33 -22.19 19.27
CA TYR A 95 -7.19 -22.68 20.02
C TYR A 95 -6.94 -21.92 21.32
N LEU A 96 -7.20 -20.60 21.33
CA LEU A 96 -6.94 -19.73 22.47
C LEU A 96 -7.70 -20.16 23.73
N LEU A 97 -9.01 -20.37 23.63
CA LEU A 97 -9.83 -20.68 24.81
C LEU A 97 -9.48 -22.05 25.41
N PRO A 98 -9.39 -23.15 24.64
CA PRO A 98 -8.97 -24.44 25.21
C PRO A 98 -7.55 -24.43 25.78
N ALA A 99 -6.64 -23.64 25.21
CA ALA A 99 -5.29 -23.47 25.75
C ALA A 99 -5.27 -22.70 27.08
N ALA A 100 -6.09 -21.67 27.22
CA ALA A 100 -6.27 -20.94 28.48
C ALA A 100 -6.89 -21.86 29.56
N LEU A 101 -7.77 -22.77 29.16
CA LEU A 101 -8.36 -23.81 30.01
C LEU A 101 -7.43 -25.01 30.30
N GLY A 102 -6.17 -24.97 29.85
CA GLY A 102 -5.15 -25.95 30.23
C GLY A 102 -4.83 -27.02 29.18
N SER A 103 -5.38 -26.96 27.97
CA SER A 103 -5.05 -27.93 26.93
C SER A 103 -3.64 -27.72 26.35
N GLU A 104 -2.71 -28.63 26.67
CA GLU A 104 -1.34 -28.57 26.15
C GLU A 104 -1.25 -28.69 24.63
N ASN A 105 -2.12 -29.49 24.00
CA ASN A 105 -2.14 -29.61 22.54
C ASN A 105 -2.53 -28.29 21.85
N HIS A 106 -3.51 -27.58 22.41
CA HIS A 106 -3.91 -26.27 21.88
C HIS A 106 -2.87 -25.19 22.21
N ARG A 107 -2.18 -25.27 23.37
CA ARG A 107 -1.01 -24.41 23.67
C ARG A 107 0.13 -24.61 22.69
N LYS A 108 0.51 -25.87 22.40
CA LYS A 108 1.51 -26.18 21.37
C LYS A 108 1.09 -25.62 20.01
N LYS A 109 -0.20 -25.76 19.65
CA LYS A 109 -0.71 -25.21 18.39
C LYS A 109 -0.68 -23.68 18.37
N LEU A 110 -1.01 -23.01 19.45
CA LEU A 110 -0.87 -21.55 19.57
C LEU A 110 0.58 -21.11 19.51
N HIS A 111 1.49 -21.84 20.17
CA HIS A 111 2.91 -21.59 20.07
C HIS A 111 3.39 -21.81 18.64
N GLU A 112 2.98 -22.84 17.91
CA GLU A 112 3.28 -22.98 16.47
C GLU A 112 2.74 -21.79 15.65
N LEU A 113 1.49 -21.39 15.88
CA LEU A 113 0.86 -20.24 15.21
C LEU A 113 1.54 -18.89 15.53
N THR A 114 2.24 -18.81 16.65
CA THR A 114 2.98 -17.62 17.12
C THR A 114 4.51 -17.74 16.96
N ALA A 115 5.05 -18.95 16.75
CA ALA A 115 6.48 -19.29 16.65
C ALA A 115 6.95 -19.66 15.23
N GLU A 116 6.06 -19.85 14.25
CA GLU A 116 6.40 -19.89 12.80
C GLU A 116 6.93 -18.53 12.27
N GLN A 117 7.64 -17.77 13.11
CA GLN A 117 8.37 -16.56 12.76
C GLN A 117 9.85 -16.69 13.16
N HIS A 118 10.58 -17.58 12.47
CA HIS A 118 11.81 -17.06 11.87
C HIS A 118 11.33 -16.02 10.87
N ILE A 119 11.69 -14.76 11.10
CA ILE A 119 11.35 -13.65 10.21
C ILE A 119 12.44 -13.62 9.12
N PRO A 120 12.29 -14.20 7.91
CA PRO A 120 12.49 -13.32 6.78
C PRO A 120 11.35 -12.29 6.89
N ALA A 121 11.66 -11.00 6.78
CA ALA A 121 10.65 -9.95 6.85
C ALA A 121 9.38 -10.40 6.13
N VAL A 122 8.27 -10.61 6.85
CA VAL A 122 6.98 -10.76 6.20
C VAL A 122 6.79 -9.44 5.50
N GLU A 123 6.94 -9.43 4.18
CA GLU A 123 6.58 -8.29 3.38
C GLU A 123 5.16 -7.89 3.83
N PRO A 124 4.95 -6.60 4.17
CA PRO A 124 3.63 -6.11 4.56
C PRO A 124 2.61 -6.63 3.53
N PRO A 125 1.36 -6.95 3.93
CA PRO A 125 0.36 -7.51 3.01
C PRO A 125 0.49 -6.75 1.71
N ALA A 126 0.95 -7.43 0.64
CA ALA A 126 1.56 -6.79 -0.52
C ALA A 126 0.75 -5.53 -0.76
N LYS A 127 1.32 -4.35 -0.44
CA LYS A 127 0.55 -3.11 -0.46
C LYS A 127 -0.16 -3.19 -1.78
N THR A 128 -1.50 -3.27 -1.79
CA THR A 128 -2.24 -3.16 -3.05
C THR A 128 -2.03 -1.73 -3.43
N PHE A 129 -0.87 -1.50 -4.01
CA PHE A 129 -0.45 -0.28 -4.62
C PHE A 129 -1.45 -0.16 -5.75
N GLU A 130 -2.28 0.86 -5.63
CA GLU A 130 -3.17 1.21 -6.70
C GLU A 130 -2.32 1.33 -7.97
N SER A 131 -2.78 0.65 -9.03
CA SER A 131 -2.06 0.65 -10.28
C SER A 131 -3.00 0.94 -11.43
N VAL A 132 -2.49 1.66 -12.41
CA VAL A 132 -3.20 2.02 -13.63
C VAL A 132 -2.45 1.39 -14.80
N HIS A 133 -3.17 0.64 -15.63
CA HIS A 133 -2.62 0.02 -16.82
C HIS A 133 -3.02 0.80 -18.06
N VAL A 134 -2.09 0.97 -18.99
CA VAL A 134 -2.29 1.58 -20.30
C VAL A 134 -1.81 0.60 -21.36
N TYR A 135 -2.66 0.30 -22.33
CA TYR A 135 -2.40 -0.71 -23.35
C TYR A 135 -2.17 -0.08 -24.72
N GLY A 136 -0.99 -0.30 -25.28
CA GLY A 136 -0.66 0.02 -26.66
C GLY A 136 -0.65 -1.22 -27.55
N ALA A 137 -0.45 -1.00 -28.85
CA ALA A 137 -0.41 -2.09 -29.83
C ALA A 137 0.78 -3.05 -29.62
N GLN A 138 1.95 -2.52 -29.27
CA GLN A 138 3.22 -3.28 -29.16
C GLN A 138 3.76 -3.39 -27.74
N ALA A 139 3.21 -2.64 -26.79
CA ALA A 139 3.61 -2.68 -25.39
C ALA A 139 2.47 -2.20 -24.49
N ALA A 140 2.54 -2.55 -23.22
CA ALA A 140 1.65 -2.08 -22.16
C ALA A 140 2.47 -1.49 -21.03
N ALA A 141 1.95 -0.45 -20.38
CA ALA A 141 2.54 0.18 -19.21
C ALA A 141 1.64 -0.07 -17.99
N CYS A 142 2.26 -0.31 -16.84
CA CYS A 142 1.64 -0.30 -15.53
C CYS A 142 2.33 0.80 -14.71
N PHE A 143 1.53 1.73 -14.20
CA PHE A 143 1.95 2.73 -13.22
C PHE A 143 1.45 2.25 -11.88
N ALA A 144 2.35 1.91 -10.95
CA ALA A 144 2.00 1.47 -9.62
C ALA A 144 2.51 2.46 -8.59
N GLN A 145 1.71 2.72 -7.55
CA GLN A 145 2.24 3.36 -6.35
C GLN A 145 3.43 2.58 -5.83
N ASP A 146 4.40 3.28 -5.26
CA ASP A 146 5.61 2.69 -4.71
C ASP A 146 6.16 3.59 -3.61
N GLN A 147 7.13 3.10 -2.86
CA GLN A 147 7.88 3.92 -1.90
C GLN A 147 9.37 3.63 -2.00
N THR A 148 10.16 4.68 -1.84
CA THR A 148 11.61 4.50 -1.66
C THR A 148 11.90 3.88 -0.29
N SER A 149 13.12 3.38 -0.09
CA SER A 149 13.56 2.89 1.22
C SER A 149 13.51 3.96 2.32
N ALA A 150 13.58 5.24 1.95
CA ALA A 150 13.43 6.38 2.85
C ALA A 150 11.96 6.76 3.13
N GLY A 151 10.99 5.99 2.62
CA GLY A 151 9.55 6.21 2.85
C GLY A 151 8.92 7.26 1.92
N TYR A 152 9.66 7.80 0.95
CA TYR A 152 9.12 8.76 -0.01
C TYR A 152 8.14 8.10 -0.97
N HIS A 153 6.93 8.64 -1.07
CA HIS A 153 5.85 8.15 -1.94
C HIS A 153 6.17 8.45 -3.41
N THR A 154 6.16 7.44 -4.26
CA THR A 154 6.56 7.56 -5.66
C THR A 154 5.77 6.62 -6.57
N ILE A 155 6.09 6.62 -7.87
CA ILE A 155 5.51 5.73 -8.86
C ILE A 155 6.60 4.82 -9.42
N ARG A 156 6.26 3.53 -9.53
CA ARG A 156 6.98 2.59 -10.38
C ARG A 156 6.31 2.51 -11.74
N ILE A 157 7.12 2.69 -12.78
CA ILE A 157 6.73 2.49 -14.18
C ILE A 157 7.23 1.13 -14.60
N GLU A 158 6.32 0.28 -15.06
CA GLU A 158 6.62 -1.03 -15.60
C GLU A 158 6.11 -1.11 -17.04
N VAL A 159 6.97 -1.46 -17.99
CA VAL A 159 6.55 -1.59 -19.39
C VAL A 159 6.89 -2.98 -19.91
N ALA A 160 5.88 -3.66 -20.45
CA ALA A 160 5.98 -4.99 -21.04
C ALA A 160 5.75 -4.92 -22.55
N GLN A 161 6.64 -5.50 -23.34
CA GLN A 161 6.43 -5.66 -24.78
C GLN A 161 5.41 -6.78 -25.06
N LYS A 162 4.70 -6.65 -26.17
CA LYS A 162 3.80 -7.69 -26.66
C LYS A 162 4.62 -8.80 -27.32
N LYS A 163 4.35 -10.05 -26.95
CA LYS A 163 4.89 -11.27 -27.56
C LYS A 163 3.77 -12.27 -27.75
N GLN A 164 3.63 -12.81 -28.97
CA GLN A 164 2.66 -13.87 -29.28
C GLN A 164 1.23 -13.57 -28.79
N GLY A 165 0.78 -12.32 -28.95
CA GLY A 165 -0.59 -11.90 -28.56
C GLY A 165 -0.74 -11.40 -27.11
N HIS A 166 0.21 -11.68 -26.21
CA HIS A 166 0.15 -11.29 -24.80
C HIS A 166 1.28 -10.33 -24.41
N PHE A 167 1.14 -9.61 -23.31
CA PHE A 167 2.22 -8.73 -22.80
C PHE A 167 3.16 -9.51 -21.87
N ASP A 168 4.45 -9.48 -22.16
CA ASP A 168 5.49 -10.22 -21.43
C ASP A 168 5.90 -9.50 -20.14
N TRP A 169 5.02 -9.52 -19.14
CA TRP A 169 5.27 -8.90 -17.83
C TRP A 169 6.44 -9.52 -17.08
N LYS A 170 6.81 -10.78 -17.39
CA LYS A 170 7.96 -11.44 -16.80
C LYS A 170 9.26 -10.75 -17.17
N ASN A 171 9.36 -10.24 -18.41
CA ASN A 171 10.54 -9.53 -18.93
C ASN A 171 10.31 -8.02 -19.07
N LYS A 172 9.49 -7.43 -18.19
CA LYS A 172 9.19 -5.99 -18.17
C LYS A 172 10.43 -5.14 -17.84
N ILE A 173 10.45 -3.92 -18.36
CA ILE A 173 11.37 -2.87 -17.91
C ILE A 173 10.69 -2.13 -16.75
N ALA A 174 11.28 -2.22 -15.55
CA ALA A 174 10.80 -1.53 -14.35
C ALA A 174 11.75 -0.39 -13.94
N ILE A 175 11.17 0.79 -13.67
CA ILE A 175 11.83 2.02 -13.21
C ILE A 175 11.01 2.61 -12.05
N GLN A 176 11.65 2.87 -10.91
CA GLN A 176 11.06 3.65 -9.80
C GLN A 176 11.47 5.11 -9.99
N LEU A 177 10.51 6.04 -9.97
CA LEU A 177 10.80 7.46 -10.09
C LEU A 177 11.46 8.00 -8.82
N SER A 178 12.43 8.90 -8.98
CA SER A 178 12.90 9.76 -7.89
C SER A 178 11.87 10.85 -7.56
N ALA A 179 12.09 11.57 -6.46
CA ALA A 179 11.25 12.70 -6.05
C ALA A 179 11.14 13.80 -7.14
N GLY A 180 12.27 14.18 -7.74
CA GLY A 180 12.29 15.19 -8.80
C GLY A 180 11.59 14.70 -10.07
N GLU A 181 11.82 13.44 -10.44
CA GLU A 181 11.21 12.83 -11.62
C GLU A 181 9.70 12.67 -11.47
N LEU A 182 9.19 12.32 -10.28
CA LEU A 182 7.76 12.25 -9.99
C LEU A 182 7.07 13.58 -10.33
N THR A 183 7.63 14.69 -9.86
CA THR A 183 7.13 16.04 -10.11
C THR A 183 7.21 16.43 -11.58
N GLN A 184 8.35 16.17 -12.24
CA GLN A 184 8.52 16.49 -13.67
C GLN A 184 7.56 15.68 -14.56
N VAL A 185 7.38 14.40 -14.27
CA VAL A 185 6.43 13.57 -15.00
C VAL A 185 5.01 14.05 -14.77
N TYR A 186 4.63 14.39 -13.53
CA TYR A 186 3.32 15.01 -13.26
C TYR A 186 3.12 16.29 -14.07
N ALA A 187 4.12 17.18 -14.13
CA ALA A 187 4.08 18.39 -14.95
C ALA A 187 3.90 18.10 -16.46
N CYS A 188 4.46 17.00 -16.96
CA CYS A 188 4.23 16.57 -18.34
C CYS A 188 2.81 16.01 -18.54
N LEU A 189 2.30 15.22 -17.58
CA LEU A 189 0.94 14.67 -17.60
C LEU A 189 -0.16 15.75 -17.47
N THR A 190 0.13 16.87 -16.81
CA THR A 190 -0.73 18.07 -16.76
C THR A 190 -0.54 19.00 -17.95
N LEU A 191 0.37 18.67 -18.87
CA LEU A 191 0.72 19.44 -20.06
C LEU A 191 1.41 20.79 -19.78
N TYR A 192 1.91 21.00 -18.56
CA TYR A 192 2.74 22.16 -18.22
C TYR A 192 4.14 22.06 -18.82
N LEU A 193 4.66 20.84 -18.97
CA LEU A 193 5.90 20.58 -19.70
C LEU A 193 5.64 19.77 -20.98
N PRO A 194 6.34 20.07 -22.08
CA PRO A 194 6.27 19.27 -23.30
C PRO A 194 6.93 17.89 -23.13
N ARG A 195 7.87 17.77 -22.19
CA ARG A 195 8.66 16.55 -21.98
C ARG A 195 9.11 16.41 -20.54
N ALA A 196 9.14 15.16 -20.06
CA ALA A 196 9.86 14.75 -18.85
C ALA A 196 10.74 13.54 -19.18
N HIS A 197 11.91 13.41 -18.56
CA HIS A 197 12.79 12.27 -18.79
C HIS A 197 13.63 11.96 -17.56
N GLY A 198 14.05 10.70 -17.45
CA GLY A 198 14.95 10.23 -16.41
C GLY A 198 16.02 9.34 -17.01
N LEU A 199 17.23 9.46 -16.47
CA LEU A 199 18.42 8.77 -16.96
C LEU A 199 19.11 8.05 -15.80
N GLY A 200 19.88 7.02 -16.11
CA GLY A 200 20.78 6.40 -15.14
C GLY A 200 20.08 5.49 -14.12
N HIS A 201 18.91 4.97 -14.47
CA HIS A 201 18.19 3.97 -13.66
C HIS A 201 18.77 2.57 -13.85
N GLY A 202 18.45 1.65 -12.95
CA GLY A 202 18.94 0.28 -13.00
C GLY A 202 20.33 0.10 -12.37
N ARG A 203 20.71 -1.15 -12.12
CA ARG A 203 21.94 -1.49 -11.38
C ARG A 203 23.20 -1.00 -12.10
N ASN A 204 23.16 -0.93 -13.43
CA ASN A 204 24.27 -0.50 -14.27
C ASN A 204 23.98 0.86 -14.93
N ARG A 205 23.02 1.64 -14.41
CA ARG A 205 22.60 2.94 -14.97
C ARG A 205 22.14 2.87 -16.44
N GLU A 206 21.65 1.70 -16.84
CA GLU A 206 21.32 1.35 -18.22
C GLU A 206 19.88 1.70 -18.62
N LYS A 207 19.03 2.01 -17.63
CA LYS A 207 17.61 2.29 -17.83
C LYS A 207 17.34 3.77 -17.94
N LYS A 208 16.40 4.11 -18.83
CA LYS A 208 15.99 5.48 -19.13
C LYS A 208 14.49 5.49 -19.41
N PHE A 209 13.85 6.63 -19.18
CA PHE A 209 12.47 6.86 -19.62
C PHE A 209 12.29 8.27 -20.17
N SER A 210 11.24 8.45 -20.97
CA SER A 210 10.76 9.76 -21.37
C SER A 210 9.25 9.75 -21.55
N PHE A 211 8.61 10.84 -21.13
CA PHE A 211 7.25 11.21 -21.49
C PHE A 211 7.34 12.41 -22.42
N GLU A 212 6.70 12.33 -23.57
CA GLU A 212 6.73 13.40 -24.57
C GLU A 212 5.33 13.68 -25.08
N ARG A 213 4.92 14.95 -24.97
CA ARG A 213 3.65 15.43 -25.50
C ARG A 213 3.69 15.39 -27.02
N GLN A 214 2.72 14.70 -27.60
CA GLN A 214 2.43 14.69 -29.04
C GLN A 214 1.03 15.27 -29.26
N SER A 215 0.63 15.47 -30.52
CA SER A 215 -0.60 16.21 -30.87
C SER A 215 -1.88 15.71 -30.17
N GLN A 216 -2.00 14.40 -29.91
CA GLN A 216 -3.23 13.76 -29.38
C GLN A 216 -2.96 12.80 -28.21
N LYS A 217 -1.72 12.76 -27.70
CA LYS A 217 -1.29 11.79 -26.70
C LYS A 217 -0.02 12.24 -26.00
N ILE A 218 0.29 11.62 -24.87
CA ILE A 218 1.63 11.63 -24.30
C ILE A 218 2.27 10.27 -24.63
N TYR A 219 3.45 10.27 -25.23
CA TYR A 219 4.15 9.04 -25.54
C TYR A 219 5.14 8.70 -24.43
N LEU A 220 4.91 7.58 -23.74
CA LEU A 220 5.89 7.00 -22.83
C LEU A 220 6.86 6.14 -23.65
N ASN A 221 8.15 6.34 -23.46
CA ASN A 221 9.19 5.45 -23.94
C ASN A 221 10.10 5.06 -22.78
N VAL A 222 10.43 3.77 -22.68
CA VAL A 222 11.40 3.26 -21.72
C VAL A 222 12.46 2.43 -22.43
N THR A 223 13.69 2.51 -21.95
CA THR A 223 14.84 1.81 -22.50
C THR A 223 15.60 1.10 -21.39
N ALA A 224 16.16 -0.08 -21.70
CA ALA A 224 17.10 -0.82 -20.87
C ALA A 224 18.17 -1.43 -21.79
N GLY A 225 19.32 -0.76 -21.91
CA GLY A 225 20.33 -1.13 -22.90
C GLY A 225 19.78 -1.12 -24.34
N ARG A 226 19.76 -2.28 -25.00
CA ARG A 226 19.24 -2.43 -26.38
C ARG A 226 17.72 -2.64 -26.47
N HIS A 227 17.04 -2.84 -25.33
CA HIS A 227 15.61 -3.05 -25.30
C HIS A 227 14.89 -1.71 -25.13
N ALA A 228 13.92 -1.43 -26.00
CA ALA A 228 13.10 -0.22 -25.94
C ALA A 228 11.62 -0.61 -26.07
N ALA A 229 10.75 0.01 -25.28
CA ALA A 229 9.31 -0.19 -25.36
C ALA A 229 8.60 1.14 -25.16
N GLY A 230 7.55 1.38 -25.96
CA GLY A 230 6.80 2.62 -25.88
C GLY A 230 5.29 2.41 -25.91
N VAL A 231 4.58 3.25 -25.18
CA VAL A 231 3.14 3.16 -24.95
C VAL A 231 2.52 4.54 -25.14
N PRO A 232 1.54 4.69 -26.04
CA PRO A 232 0.76 5.93 -26.16
C PRO A 232 -0.22 6.03 -24.99
N ILE A 233 -0.15 7.12 -24.22
CA ILE A 233 -1.14 7.49 -23.20
C ILE A 233 -2.12 8.45 -23.87
N THR A 234 -3.32 7.96 -24.17
CA THR A 234 -4.35 8.75 -24.86
C THR A 234 -5.12 9.64 -23.88
N ALA A 235 -5.98 10.52 -24.39
CA ALA A 235 -6.84 11.35 -23.56
C ALA A 235 -7.71 10.53 -22.58
N GLY A 236 -8.15 9.34 -22.97
CA GLY A 236 -8.95 8.45 -22.12
C GLY A 236 -8.13 7.82 -20.97
N ASP A 237 -6.84 7.58 -21.20
CA ASP A 237 -5.94 6.99 -20.20
C ASP A 237 -5.32 8.05 -19.28
N LEU A 238 -5.28 9.31 -19.73
CA LEU A 238 -4.50 10.34 -19.08
C LEU A 238 -5.02 10.68 -17.67
N HIS A 239 -6.33 10.74 -17.50
CA HIS A 239 -6.93 11.10 -16.21
C HIS A 239 -6.53 10.14 -15.07
N PRO A 240 -6.74 8.82 -15.16
CA PRO A 240 -6.38 7.91 -14.08
C PRO A 240 -4.86 7.87 -13.82
N VAL A 241 -4.03 7.95 -14.87
CA VAL A 241 -2.57 8.05 -14.71
C VAL A 241 -2.21 9.33 -13.95
N ARG A 242 -2.74 10.49 -14.36
CA ARG A 242 -2.47 11.78 -13.71
C ARG A 242 -2.93 11.80 -12.25
N ALA A 243 -4.12 11.25 -11.96
CA ALA A 243 -4.65 11.17 -10.60
C ALA A 243 -3.74 10.35 -9.68
N LEU A 244 -3.18 9.24 -10.19
CA LEU A 244 -2.25 8.40 -9.43
C LEU A 244 -0.98 9.15 -9.03
N PHE A 245 -0.42 9.95 -9.95
CA PHE A 245 0.75 10.78 -9.68
C PHE A 245 0.46 11.90 -8.68
N LEU A 246 -0.64 12.64 -8.88
CA LEU A 246 -1.06 13.70 -7.95
C LEU A 246 -1.27 13.14 -6.54
N ARG A 247 -1.83 11.94 -6.43
CA ARG A 247 -1.98 11.26 -5.14
C ARG A 247 -0.64 11.04 -4.46
N GLN A 248 0.37 10.50 -5.14
CA GLN A 248 1.69 10.31 -4.51
C GLN A 248 2.33 11.64 -4.08
N LEU A 249 2.13 12.71 -4.84
CA LEU A 249 2.59 14.05 -4.44
C LEU A 249 1.85 14.55 -3.18
N VAL A 250 0.54 14.33 -3.07
CA VAL A 250 -0.25 14.67 -1.86
C VAL A 250 0.23 13.87 -0.64
N GLU A 251 0.50 12.56 -0.81
CA GLU A 251 0.98 11.72 0.29
C GLU A 251 2.35 12.19 0.82
N ASN A 252 3.18 12.81 -0.03
CA ASN A 252 4.45 13.43 0.40
C ASN A 252 4.28 14.79 1.09
N SER A 253 3.14 15.46 0.91
CA SER A 253 2.86 16.80 1.43
C SER A 253 1.44 16.87 2.04
N PRO A 254 1.15 16.11 3.12
CA PRO A 254 -0.21 15.92 3.62
C PRO A 254 -0.86 17.19 4.20
N HIS A 255 -0.08 18.24 4.40
CA HIS A 255 -0.53 19.56 4.85
C HIS A 255 -0.99 20.47 3.71
N LEU A 256 -0.78 20.07 2.45
CA LEU A 256 -1.19 20.81 1.25
C LEU A 256 -2.41 20.17 0.61
N ARG A 257 -3.27 20.99 0.00
CA ARG A 257 -4.34 20.48 -0.85
C ARG A 257 -3.77 20.12 -2.22
N ALA A 258 -4.46 19.24 -2.93
CA ALA A 258 -4.06 18.85 -4.28
C ALA A 258 -3.93 20.05 -5.24
N SER A 259 -4.77 21.09 -5.08
CA SER A 259 -4.68 22.34 -5.85
C SER A 259 -3.38 23.10 -5.57
N ASP A 260 -2.96 23.18 -4.30
CA ASP A 260 -1.75 23.92 -3.90
C ASP A 260 -0.50 23.23 -4.50
N ILE A 261 -0.52 21.90 -4.56
CA ILE A 261 0.52 21.10 -5.22
C ILE A 261 0.52 21.35 -6.73
N ASP A 262 -0.65 21.31 -7.39
CA ASP A 262 -0.74 21.54 -8.83
C ASP A 262 -0.22 22.92 -9.23
N ASP A 263 -0.59 23.96 -8.48
CA ASP A 263 -0.12 25.34 -8.68
C ASP A 263 1.39 25.44 -8.49
N SER A 264 1.94 24.80 -7.45
CA SER A 264 3.38 24.76 -7.21
C SER A 264 4.15 24.06 -8.34
N VAL A 265 3.63 22.94 -8.85
CA VAL A 265 4.23 22.24 -9.99
C VAL A 265 4.15 23.07 -11.27
N ARG A 266 3.01 23.75 -11.51
CA ARG A 266 2.86 24.66 -12.66
C ARG A 266 3.87 25.80 -12.60
N ALA A 267 4.02 26.44 -11.45
CA ALA A 267 5.00 27.50 -11.25
C ALA A 267 6.44 26.99 -11.49
N SER A 268 6.76 25.81 -10.97
CA SER A 268 8.08 25.17 -11.17
C SER A 268 8.33 24.83 -12.65
N ALA A 269 7.31 24.37 -13.37
CA ALA A 269 7.41 24.05 -14.80
C ALA A 269 7.69 25.29 -15.65
N ALA A 270 7.17 26.46 -15.26
CA ALA A 270 7.43 27.71 -15.97
C ALA A 270 8.92 28.10 -15.96
N LEU A 271 9.69 27.71 -14.94
CA LEU A 271 11.14 27.91 -14.92
C LEU A 271 11.88 27.10 -15.98
N ALA A 272 11.36 25.93 -16.35
CA ALA A 272 11.98 25.07 -17.36
C ALA A 272 11.55 25.43 -18.80
N ALA A 273 10.58 26.34 -18.95
CA ALA A 273 10.10 26.85 -20.24
C ALA A 273 10.66 28.24 -20.59
N ALA A 274 11.38 28.87 -19.65
CA ALA A 274 12.11 30.13 -19.83
C ALA A 274 13.55 29.86 -20.28
#